data_AF-A0A7Y4VCG5-F1
#
_entry.id   AF-A0A7Y4VCG5-F1
#
_cell.length_a   1.000
_cell.length_b   1.000
_cell.length_c   1.000
_cell.angle_alpha   90.00
_cell.angle_beta   90.00
_cell.angle_gamma   90.00
#
_symmetry.space_group_name_H-M   'P 1'
#
loop_
_entity.id
_entity.type
_entity.pdbx_description
1 polymer ?
#
loop_
_entity_poly.entity_id
_entity_poly.type
_entity_poly.pdbx_seq_one_letter_code
_entity_poly.pdbx_strand_id
1 'polypeptide(L)'
;MPNAETKTLLALRRDAAKGKIFSHIRQDWFVKFPEELVRQRFVCTLVNDYGFSLDQMGEELKVQRGREAAEADIVIWRTAKDKADEKAPLIITECKSDNAAITARDYGQGESYARIADAPFFVTHNNRETKFWRVKKDRMPGYTEEITDIPRAAELRQTIAAEVETLILGAGGEMSGKALPKSHQNACCQSSR
;
A
#
# COMPACT_ATOMS: atom_id res chain seq x y z
N MET A 1 32.32 11.81 -8.31
CA MET A 1 31.10 11.32 -8.99
C MET A 1 30.68 10.04 -8.29
N PRO A 2 29.63 10.03 -7.44
CA PRO A 2 29.16 8.76 -6.92
C PRO A 2 28.51 7.96 -8.07
N ASN A 3 28.90 6.69 -8.12
CA ASN A 3 28.58 5.72 -9.16
C ASN A 3 27.05 5.55 -9.25
N ALA A 4 26.48 5.72 -10.45
CA ALA A 4 25.07 5.40 -10.66
C ALA A 4 24.91 3.88 -10.54
N GLU A 5 24.41 3.41 -9.40
CA GLU A 5 24.06 2.00 -9.22
C GLU A 5 23.09 1.60 -10.33
N THR A 6 23.51 0.63 -11.15
CA THR A 6 22.70 0.13 -12.26
C THR A 6 21.55 -0.67 -11.66
N LYS A 7 20.37 -0.05 -11.53
CA LYS A 7 19.15 -0.72 -11.06
C LYS A 7 18.88 -1.90 -11.99
N THR A 8 19.12 -3.11 -11.50
CA THR A 8 18.78 -4.33 -12.26
C THR A 8 17.26 -4.44 -12.28
N LEU A 9 16.69 -4.45 -13.50
CA LEU A 9 15.25 -4.60 -13.67
C LEU A 9 14.83 -6.03 -13.33
N LEU A 10 13.70 -6.17 -12.63
CA LEU A 10 13.08 -7.46 -12.37
C LEU A 10 12.56 -8.03 -13.69
N ALA A 11 13.07 -9.20 -14.07
CA ALA A 11 12.74 -9.84 -15.33
C ALA A 11 11.81 -11.04 -15.13
N LEU A 12 10.86 -11.21 -16.05
CA LEU A 12 9.96 -12.35 -16.05
C LEU A 12 10.73 -13.67 -16.29
N ARG A 13 10.55 -14.66 -15.41
CA ARG A 13 11.23 -15.95 -15.50
C ARG A 13 10.25 -17.06 -15.89
N ARG A 14 10.58 -17.80 -16.95
CA ARG A 14 9.74 -18.87 -17.52
C ARG A 14 10.57 -20.12 -17.77
N ASP A 15 9.96 -21.27 -17.55
CA ASP A 15 10.46 -22.57 -17.97
C ASP A 15 9.49 -23.10 -19.03
N ALA A 16 9.81 -22.85 -20.29
CA ALA A 16 8.96 -23.23 -21.41
C ALA A 16 8.85 -24.76 -21.56
N ALA A 17 9.92 -25.50 -21.22
CA ALA A 17 9.94 -26.96 -21.30
C ALA A 17 8.97 -27.58 -20.29
N LYS A 18 8.84 -26.99 -19.11
CA LYS A 18 7.92 -27.47 -18.05
C LYS A 18 6.58 -26.74 -18.03
N GLY A 19 6.36 -25.77 -18.92
CA GLY A 19 5.17 -24.93 -18.92
C GLY A 19 4.99 -24.17 -17.60
N LYS A 20 6.08 -23.73 -16.97
CA LYS A 20 6.06 -23.05 -15.67
C LYS A 20 6.50 -21.59 -15.75
N ILE A 21 6.09 -20.82 -14.76
CA ILE A 21 6.46 -19.43 -14.55
C ILE A 21 6.79 -19.20 -13.08
N PHE A 22 7.81 -18.39 -12.81
CA PHE A 22 8.27 -18.14 -11.45
C PHE A 22 7.58 -16.92 -10.87
N SER A 23 7.05 -17.06 -9.65
CA SER A 23 6.60 -15.93 -8.86
C SER A 23 7.74 -15.35 -8.02
N HIS A 24 8.04 -14.07 -8.23
CA HIS A 24 9.04 -13.36 -7.42
C HIS A 24 8.53 -13.04 -6.01
N ILE A 25 7.22 -13.03 -5.79
CA ILE A 25 6.64 -12.78 -4.47
C ILE A 25 6.64 -14.07 -3.66
N ARG A 26 6.16 -15.18 -4.26
CA ARG A 26 6.06 -16.49 -3.60
C ARG A 26 7.36 -17.30 -3.64
N GLN A 27 8.35 -16.89 -4.42
CA GLN A 27 9.65 -17.54 -4.59
C GLN A 27 9.56 -19.01 -5.06
N ASP A 28 8.59 -19.32 -5.92
CA ASP A 28 8.37 -20.68 -6.44
C ASP A 28 7.86 -20.70 -7.90
N TRP A 29 7.88 -21.88 -8.53
CA TRP A 29 7.48 -22.15 -9.90
C TRP A 29 6.07 -22.72 -10.01
N PHE A 30 5.17 -21.96 -10.63
CA PHE A 30 3.76 -22.30 -10.84
C PHE A 30 3.47 -22.71 -12.27
N VAL A 31 2.35 -23.41 -12.47
CA VAL A 31 1.84 -23.73 -13.81
C VAL A 31 1.49 -22.44 -14.53
N LYS A 32 1.96 -22.30 -15.78
CA LYS A 32 1.73 -21.10 -16.58
C LYS A 32 0.32 -21.11 -17.17
N PHE A 33 -0.65 -20.64 -16.39
CA PHE A 33 -1.96 -20.25 -16.92
C PHE A 33 -1.89 -18.86 -17.57
N PRO A 34 -2.82 -18.52 -18.50
CA PRO A 34 -2.86 -17.19 -19.11
C PRO A 34 -2.97 -16.04 -18.09
N GLU A 35 -3.74 -16.22 -17.02
CA GLU A 35 -3.87 -15.21 -15.95
C GLU A 35 -2.59 -15.09 -15.11
N GLU A 36 -1.96 -16.20 -14.74
CA GLU A 36 -0.67 -16.19 -14.02
C GLU A 36 0.43 -15.51 -14.85
N LEU A 37 0.40 -15.64 -16.17
CA LEU A 37 1.31 -14.92 -17.06
C LEU A 37 1.17 -13.40 -16.96
N VAL A 38 -0.08 -12.92 -16.89
CA VAL A 38 -0.41 -11.50 -16.73
C VAL A 38 0.02 -11.06 -15.34
N ARG A 39 -0.35 -11.81 -14.29
CA ARG A 39 -0.01 -11.52 -12.89
C ARG A 39 1.49 -11.32 -12.72
N GLN A 40 2.31 -12.28 -13.14
CA GLN A 40 3.76 -12.19 -12.99
C GLN A 40 4.41 -11.10 -13.85
N ARG A 41 3.81 -10.76 -15.00
CA ARG A 41 4.24 -9.60 -15.77
C ARG A 41 3.94 -8.29 -15.05
N PHE A 42 2.75 -8.18 -14.46
CA PHE A 42 2.35 -7.00 -13.73
C PHE A 42 3.19 -6.79 -12.46
N VAL A 43 3.59 -7.86 -11.76
CA VAL A 43 4.58 -7.78 -10.67
C VAL A 43 5.89 -7.13 -11.16
N CYS A 44 6.37 -7.48 -12.35
CA CYS A 44 7.56 -6.84 -12.93
C CYS A 44 7.32 -5.34 -13.17
N THR A 45 6.16 -4.94 -13.70
CA THR A 45 5.78 -3.53 -13.88
C THR A 45 5.69 -2.78 -12.55
N LEU A 46 5.07 -3.36 -11.53
CA LEU A 46 4.96 -2.75 -10.20
C LEU A 46 6.34 -2.49 -9.56
N VAL A 47 7.30 -3.39 -9.77
CA VAL A 47 8.66 -3.23 -9.25
C VAL A 47 9.49 -2.26 -10.09
N ASN A 48 9.48 -2.43 -11.41
CA ASN A 48 10.34 -1.69 -12.30
C ASN A 48 9.89 -0.23 -12.47
N ASP A 49 8.59 -0.04 -12.67
CA ASP A 49 8.00 1.23 -13.09
C ASP A 49 7.38 1.99 -11.92
N TYR A 50 6.63 1.32 -11.04
CA TYR A 50 6.04 1.93 -9.85
C TYR A 50 6.99 1.99 -8.65
N GLY A 51 8.06 1.20 -8.67
CA GLY A 51 9.12 1.24 -7.67
C GLY A 51 8.77 0.58 -6.33
N PHE A 52 7.74 -0.26 -6.30
CA PHE A 52 7.44 -1.08 -5.13
C PHE A 52 8.49 -2.20 -4.99
N SER A 53 8.75 -2.65 -3.77
CA SER A 53 9.57 -3.81 -3.49
C SER A 53 8.72 -5.07 -3.30
N LEU A 54 9.31 -6.24 -3.55
CA LEU A 54 8.60 -7.52 -3.46
C LEU A 54 8.10 -7.83 -2.02
N ASP A 55 8.80 -7.34 -1.00
CA ASP A 55 8.42 -7.48 0.41
C ASP A 55 7.21 -6.61 0.80
N GLN A 56 6.84 -5.62 -0.02
CA GLN A 56 5.58 -4.88 0.10
C GLN A 56 4.39 -5.63 -0.49
N MET A 57 4.58 -6.79 -1.12
CA MET A 57 3.52 -7.45 -1.90
C MET A 57 3.17 -8.84 -1.38
N GLY A 58 1.92 -9.25 -1.55
CA GLY A 58 1.42 -10.61 -1.38
C GLY A 58 0.66 -11.05 -2.63
N GLU A 59 0.56 -12.36 -2.85
CA GLU A 59 -0.22 -12.96 -3.95
C GLU A 59 -1.24 -13.95 -3.39
N GLU A 60 -2.36 -14.11 -4.10
CA GLU A 60 -3.39 -15.13 -3.80
C GLU A 60 -3.93 -15.05 -2.37
N LEU A 61 -4.16 -13.82 -1.88
CA LEU A 61 -4.58 -13.60 -0.49
C LEU A 61 -6.09 -13.70 -0.35
N LYS A 62 -6.50 -14.74 0.38
CA LYS A 62 -7.90 -15.01 0.70
C LYS A 62 -8.38 -14.11 1.83
N VAL A 63 -9.51 -13.45 1.60
CA VAL A 63 -10.28 -12.74 2.63
C VAL A 63 -11.64 -13.38 2.75
N GLN A 64 -12.03 -13.67 3.98
CA GLN A 64 -13.31 -14.28 4.27
C GLN A 64 -14.43 -13.24 4.14
N ARG A 65 -15.36 -13.46 3.20
CA ARG A 65 -16.54 -12.65 2.94
C ARG A 65 -17.79 -13.44 3.35
N GLY A 66 -18.08 -13.45 4.64
CA GLY A 66 -19.18 -14.26 5.18
C GLY A 66 -18.92 -15.76 4.97
N ARG A 67 -19.73 -16.42 4.13
CA ARG A 67 -19.57 -17.85 3.78
C ARG A 67 -18.67 -18.12 2.57
N GLU A 68 -18.35 -17.09 1.78
CA GLU A 68 -17.52 -17.21 0.58
C GLU A 68 -16.14 -16.59 0.83
N ALA A 69 -15.10 -17.15 0.22
CA ALA A 69 -13.77 -16.54 0.21
C ALA A 69 -13.61 -15.76 -1.10
N ALA A 70 -13.16 -14.51 -0.99
CA ALA A 70 -12.64 -13.76 -2.14
C ALA A 70 -11.10 -13.80 -2.08
N GLU A 71 -10.44 -13.93 -3.22
CA GLU A 71 -8.99 -14.02 -3.31
C GLU A 71 -8.51 -12.86 -4.18
N ALA A 72 -7.57 -12.06 -3.67
CA ALA A 72 -6.94 -11.00 -4.46
C ALA A 72 -5.66 -11.53 -5.10
N ASP A 73 -5.46 -11.23 -6.39
CA ASP A 73 -4.30 -11.70 -7.15
C ASP A 73 -3.00 -11.11 -6.63
N ILE A 74 -2.97 -9.80 -6.43
CA ILE A 74 -1.82 -9.08 -5.86
C ILE A 74 -2.33 -8.06 -4.84
N VAL A 75 -1.71 -8.05 -3.67
CA VAL A 75 -1.98 -7.10 -2.59
C VAL A 75 -0.70 -6.33 -2.28
N ILE A 76 -0.76 -5.01 -2.22
CA ILE A 76 0.39 -4.13 -2.04
C ILE A 76 0.19 -3.29 -0.79
N TRP A 77 1.16 -3.32 0.12
CA TRP A 77 1.23 -2.48 1.30
C TRP A 77 2.08 -1.24 1.06
N ARG A 78 1.79 -0.19 1.82
CA ARG A 78 2.57 1.06 1.76
C ARG A 78 4.04 0.82 2.13
N THR A 79 4.33 -0.05 3.09
CA THR A 79 5.69 -0.47 3.46
C THR A 79 5.74 -1.97 3.77
N ALA A 80 6.94 -2.56 3.72
CA ALA A 80 7.15 -3.95 4.16
C ALA A 80 6.78 -4.13 5.64
N LYS A 81 6.99 -3.09 6.46
CA LYS A 81 6.55 -3.06 7.86
C LYS A 81 5.03 -3.10 7.98
N ASP A 82 4.30 -2.33 7.17
CA ASP A 82 2.83 -2.36 7.21
C ASP A 82 2.27 -3.74 6.84
N LYS A 83 2.94 -4.46 5.93
CA LYS A 83 2.62 -5.87 5.64
C LYS A 83 2.90 -6.77 6.84
N ALA A 84 4.09 -6.65 7.44
CA ALA A 84 4.49 -7.47 8.59
C ALA A 84 3.63 -7.21 9.84
N ASP A 85 3.14 -5.98 10.00
CA ASP A 85 2.25 -5.57 11.08
C ASP A 85 0.75 -5.84 10.75
N GLU A 86 0.45 -6.54 9.65
CA GLU A 86 -0.92 -6.87 9.20
C GLU A 86 -1.86 -5.66 9.06
N LYS A 87 -1.32 -4.49 8.69
CA LYS A 87 -2.14 -3.29 8.45
C LYS A 87 -2.95 -3.43 7.17
N ALA A 88 -3.94 -2.56 7.02
CA ALA A 88 -4.69 -2.44 5.78
C ALA A 88 -3.76 -2.23 4.57
N PRO A 89 -3.91 -3.00 3.48
CA PRO A 89 -3.14 -2.80 2.27
C PRO A 89 -3.47 -1.47 1.60
N LEU A 90 -2.54 -0.98 0.78
CA LEU A 90 -2.71 0.24 0.00
C LEU A 90 -3.48 -0.02 -1.30
N ILE A 91 -3.15 -1.11 -1.99
CA ILE A 91 -3.63 -1.41 -3.34
C ILE A 91 -4.01 -2.89 -3.43
N ILE A 92 -5.17 -3.15 -4.03
CA ILE A 92 -5.62 -4.48 -4.43
C ILE A 92 -5.59 -4.59 -5.95
N THR A 93 -5.08 -5.68 -6.50
CA THR A 93 -5.09 -5.91 -7.95
C THR A 93 -5.86 -7.18 -8.27
N GLU A 94 -6.74 -7.08 -9.26
CA GLU A 94 -7.39 -8.20 -9.95
C GLU A 94 -6.82 -8.29 -11.37
N CYS A 95 -6.23 -9.42 -11.71
CA CYS A 95 -5.62 -9.73 -13.00
C CYS A 95 -6.56 -10.62 -13.82
N LYS A 96 -6.73 -10.31 -15.11
CA LYS A 96 -7.43 -11.17 -16.06
C LYS A 96 -6.49 -11.66 -17.14
N SER A 97 -6.79 -12.81 -17.74
CA SER A 97 -6.09 -13.25 -18.96
C SER A 97 -6.27 -12.24 -20.10
N ASP A 98 -5.29 -12.16 -21.00
CA ASP A 98 -5.31 -11.24 -22.16
C ASP A 98 -6.47 -11.49 -23.15
N ASN A 99 -7.15 -12.61 -23.07
CA ASN A 99 -8.29 -12.95 -23.93
C ASN A 99 -9.65 -12.54 -23.31
N ALA A 100 -9.65 -12.06 -22.07
CA ALA A 100 -10.84 -11.58 -21.38
C ALA A 100 -10.84 -10.05 -21.34
N ALA A 101 -11.92 -9.43 -21.83
CA ALA A 101 -12.17 -8.01 -21.61
C ALA A 101 -12.47 -7.77 -20.13
N ILE A 102 -12.03 -6.64 -19.59
CA ILE A 102 -12.34 -6.28 -18.20
C ILE A 102 -13.76 -5.69 -18.16
N THR A 103 -14.64 -6.32 -17.38
CA THR A 103 -16.05 -6.00 -17.30
C THR A 103 -16.43 -5.33 -15.98
N ALA A 104 -17.67 -4.81 -15.90
CA ALA A 104 -18.22 -4.26 -14.66
C ALA A 104 -18.21 -5.26 -13.48
N ARG A 105 -18.27 -6.57 -13.75
CA ARG A 105 -18.18 -7.61 -12.72
C ARG A 105 -16.81 -7.66 -12.07
N ASP A 106 -15.75 -7.53 -12.88
CA ASP A 106 -14.36 -7.58 -12.41
C ASP A 106 -14.05 -6.37 -11.53
N TYR A 107 -14.58 -5.18 -11.90
CA TYR A 107 -14.50 -3.99 -11.02
C TYR A 107 -15.18 -4.25 -9.68
N GLY A 108 -16.36 -4.88 -9.69
CA GLY A 108 -17.09 -5.22 -8.47
C GLY A 108 -16.34 -6.19 -7.55
N GLN A 109 -15.56 -7.11 -8.11
CA GLN A 109 -14.70 -8.00 -7.32
C GLN A 109 -13.56 -7.24 -6.64
N GLY A 110 -12.81 -6.44 -7.42
CA GLY A 110 -11.73 -5.60 -6.90
C GLY A 110 -12.23 -4.60 -5.86
N GLU A 111 -13.35 -3.93 -6.14
CA GLU A 111 -14.02 -2.99 -5.24
C GLU A 111 -14.50 -3.66 -3.94
N SER A 112 -15.12 -4.84 -4.04
CA SER A 112 -15.57 -5.58 -2.86
C SER A 112 -14.41 -5.93 -1.95
N TYR A 113 -13.29 -6.41 -2.50
CA TYR A 113 -12.12 -6.75 -1.70
C TYR A 113 -11.48 -5.49 -1.10
N ALA A 114 -11.31 -4.43 -1.89
CA ALA A 114 -10.75 -3.17 -1.42
C ALA A 114 -11.55 -2.59 -0.25
N ARG A 115 -12.89 -2.68 -0.28
CA ARG A 115 -13.73 -2.26 0.84
C ARG A 115 -13.54 -3.11 2.09
N ILE A 116 -13.45 -4.43 1.95
CA ILE A 116 -13.27 -5.35 3.09
C ILE A 116 -11.89 -5.16 3.72
N ALA A 117 -10.86 -5.00 2.89
CA ALA A 117 -9.48 -4.83 3.33
C ALA A 117 -9.14 -3.38 3.75
N ASP A 118 -10.09 -2.44 3.63
CA ASP A 118 -9.86 -1.01 3.84
C ASP A 118 -8.76 -0.41 2.95
N ALA A 119 -8.63 -0.94 1.72
CA ALA A 119 -7.68 -0.43 0.75
C ALA A 119 -8.23 0.83 0.03
N PRO A 120 -7.46 1.92 -0.05
CA PRO A 120 -7.89 3.14 -0.74
C PRO A 120 -7.89 3.01 -2.27
N PHE A 121 -7.16 2.03 -2.82
CA PHE A 121 -7.06 1.82 -4.26
C PHE A 121 -7.29 0.37 -4.65
N PHE A 122 -7.85 0.18 -5.84
CA PHE A 122 -7.77 -1.10 -6.53
C PHE A 122 -7.51 -0.93 -8.03
N VAL A 123 -6.99 -2.00 -8.62
CA VAL A 123 -6.57 -2.06 -10.02
C VAL A 123 -7.19 -3.29 -10.65
N THR A 124 -7.70 -3.16 -11.86
CA THR A 124 -8.03 -4.29 -12.72
C THR A 124 -7.11 -4.28 -13.92
N HIS A 125 -6.41 -5.37 -14.19
CA HIS A 125 -5.30 -5.40 -15.14
C HIS A 125 -5.34 -6.62 -16.08
N ASN A 126 -5.09 -6.36 -17.36
CA ASN A 126 -4.52 -7.33 -18.30
C ASN A 126 -3.48 -6.61 -19.19
N ASN A 127 -2.81 -7.29 -20.13
CA ASN A 127 -1.79 -6.64 -20.96
C ASN A 127 -2.37 -5.71 -22.05
N ARG A 128 -3.70 -5.59 -22.18
CA ARG A 128 -4.38 -4.72 -23.15
C ARG A 128 -4.93 -3.44 -22.52
N GLU A 129 -5.41 -3.53 -21.29
CA GLU A 129 -6.01 -2.43 -20.55
C GLU A 129 -5.70 -2.55 -19.05
N THR A 130 -5.50 -1.39 -18.42
CA THR A 130 -5.40 -1.28 -16.96
C THR A 130 -6.35 -0.19 -16.52
N LYS A 131 -7.16 -0.47 -15.51
CA LYS A 131 -8.05 0.54 -14.90
C LYS A 131 -7.71 0.69 -13.44
N PHE A 132 -7.68 1.93 -13.00
CA PHE A 132 -7.32 2.31 -11.65
C PHE A 132 -8.51 2.97 -10.97
N TRP A 133 -8.70 2.64 -9.70
CA TRP A 133 -9.86 3.09 -8.96
C TRP A 133 -9.46 3.55 -7.56
N ARG A 134 -10.10 4.61 -7.09
CA ARG A 134 -10.02 5.11 -5.73
C ARG A 134 -11.32 4.81 -5.00
N VAL A 135 -11.23 4.28 -3.77
CA VAL A 135 -12.37 4.08 -2.88
C VAL A 135 -12.58 5.37 -2.06
N LYS A 136 -13.76 5.97 -2.17
CA LYS A 136 -14.15 7.22 -1.49
C LYS A 136 -15.21 6.94 -0.42
N LYS A 137 -14.95 7.47 0.78
CA LYS A 137 -15.78 7.26 1.99
C LYS A 137 -16.30 8.58 2.59
N ASP A 138 -16.28 9.66 1.81
CA ASP A 138 -16.70 11.01 2.22
C ASP A 138 -18.22 11.21 2.23
N ARG A 139 -19.00 10.20 1.84
CA ARG A 139 -20.47 10.16 1.96
C ARG A 139 -20.97 8.73 2.16
N MET A 140 -22.25 8.59 2.54
CA MET A 140 -22.92 7.30 2.73
C MET A 140 -23.99 7.03 1.65
N PRO A 141 -23.94 5.89 0.92
CA PRO A 141 -22.84 4.94 0.90
C PRO A 141 -21.59 5.52 0.22
N GLY A 142 -20.42 4.97 0.57
CA GLY A 142 -19.17 5.26 -0.15
C GLY A 142 -19.26 4.82 -1.62
N TYR A 143 -18.34 5.32 -2.45
CA TYR A 143 -18.34 5.07 -3.90
C TYR A 143 -16.92 4.89 -4.42
N THR A 144 -16.78 4.49 -5.68
CA THR A 144 -15.49 4.41 -6.38
C THR A 144 -15.39 5.48 -7.45
N GLU A 145 -14.18 5.96 -7.65
CA GLU A 145 -13.82 6.93 -8.68
C GLU A 145 -12.74 6.30 -9.57
N GLU A 146 -12.96 6.29 -10.89
CA GLU A 146 -11.91 5.91 -11.83
C GLU A 146 -10.85 7.02 -11.85
N ILE A 147 -9.59 6.63 -11.70
CA ILE A 147 -8.44 7.55 -11.69
C ILE A 147 -7.49 7.17 -12.82
N THR A 148 -6.59 8.09 -13.16
CA THR A 148 -5.64 7.89 -14.26
C THR A 148 -4.50 6.94 -13.92
N ASP A 149 -4.09 6.88 -12.64
CA ASP A 149 -2.99 6.04 -12.18
C ASP A 149 -3.02 5.87 -10.65
N ILE A 150 -2.31 4.86 -10.14
CA ILE A 150 -2.06 4.65 -8.70
C ILE A 150 -0.78 5.35 -8.24
N PRO A 151 -0.64 5.66 -6.93
CA PRO A 151 0.58 6.25 -6.39
C PRO A 151 1.82 5.38 -6.62
N ARG A 152 2.93 6.01 -6.97
CA ARG A 152 4.25 5.37 -7.05
C ARG A 152 4.88 5.30 -5.66
N ALA A 153 5.76 4.32 -5.45
CA ALA A 153 6.45 4.15 -4.18
C ALA A 153 7.25 5.39 -3.75
N ALA A 154 7.77 6.18 -4.71
CA ALA A 154 8.47 7.42 -4.42
C ALA A 154 7.58 8.51 -3.82
N GLU A 155 6.37 8.68 -4.35
CA GLU A 155 5.39 9.65 -3.86
C GLU A 155 4.94 9.29 -2.45
N LEU A 156 4.69 7.99 -2.20
CA LEU A 156 4.33 7.48 -0.88
C LEU A 156 5.42 7.73 0.16
N ARG A 157 6.69 7.56 -0.20
CA ARG A 157 7.83 7.84 0.71
C ARG A 157 7.88 9.32 1.11
N GLN A 158 7.61 10.23 0.18
CA GLN A 158 7.56 11.67 0.48
C GLN A 158 6.43 11.98 1.45
N THR A 159 5.24 11.40 1.24
CA THR A 159 4.10 11.58 2.15
C THR A 159 4.41 11.06 3.56
N ILE A 160 5.00 9.87 3.68
CA ILE A 160 5.38 9.31 4.99
C ILE A 160 6.39 10.21 5.70
N ALA A 161 7.41 10.71 4.98
CA ALA A 161 8.40 11.62 5.56
C ALA A 161 7.74 12.90 6.10
N ALA A 162 6.81 13.48 5.35
CA ALA A 162 6.06 14.66 5.78
C ALA A 162 5.11 14.38 6.96
N GLU A 163 4.44 13.23 6.98
CA GLU A 163 3.59 12.79 8.11
C GLU A 163 4.43 12.63 9.39
N VAL A 164 5.61 12.00 9.29
CA VAL A 164 6.55 11.84 10.42
C VAL A 164 7.07 13.19 10.90
N GLU A 165 7.47 14.08 9.99
CA GLU A 165 7.94 15.43 10.34
C GLU A 165 6.85 16.24 11.06
N THR A 166 5.61 16.18 10.56
CA THR A 166 4.45 16.84 11.19
C THR A 166 4.20 16.30 12.60
N LEU A 167 4.32 14.99 12.81
CA LEU A 167 4.17 14.37 14.13
C LEU A 167 5.29 14.79 15.09
N ILE A 168 6.54 14.86 14.63
CA ILE A 168 7.69 15.29 15.44
C ILE A 168 7.54 16.76 15.87
N LEU A 169 7.16 17.63 14.93
CA LEU A 169 6.94 19.05 15.22
C LEU A 169 5.70 19.29 16.09
N GLY A 170 4.63 18.51 15.88
CA GLY A 170 3.40 18.58 16.68
C GLY A 170 3.57 18.08 18.12
N ALA A 171 4.50 17.15 18.36
CA ALA A 171 4.83 16.66 19.71
C ALA A 171 5.74 17.62 20.51
N GLY A 172 6.31 18.65 19.88
CA GLY A 172 7.24 19.62 20.50
C GLY A 172 6.59 20.82 21.19
N GLY A 173 5.26 20.92 21.22
CA GLY A 173 4.54 22.09 21.71
C GLY A 173 3.71 21.87 22.97
N GLU A 174 4.36 21.79 24.14
CA GLU A 174 3.89 22.38 25.42
C GLU A 174 4.92 22.10 26.54
N MET A 175 5.98 22.89 26.59
CA MET A 175 6.76 23.15 27.81
C MET A 175 6.86 24.66 28.03
N SER A 176 5.71 25.34 28.07
CA SER A 176 5.62 26.72 28.54
C SER A 176 5.39 26.70 30.05
N GLY A 177 6.41 27.15 30.78
CA GLY A 177 6.53 27.03 32.23
C GLY A 177 5.32 27.52 33.02
N LYS A 178 4.81 26.63 33.89
CA LYS A 178 4.07 27.07 35.07
C LYS A 178 5.08 27.73 36.02
N ALA A 179 5.01 29.05 36.10
CA ALA A 179 5.67 29.83 37.14
C ALA A 179 5.31 29.23 38.52
N LEU A 180 6.31 28.93 39.34
CA LEU A 180 6.09 28.62 40.74
C LEU A 180 5.43 29.83 41.43
N PRO A 181 4.39 29.63 42.26
CA PRO A 181 3.82 30.71 43.04
C PRO A 181 4.85 31.19 44.07
N LYS A 182 5.12 32.51 44.08
CA LYS A 182 5.91 33.17 45.12
C LYS A 182 5.15 33.06 46.44
N SER A 183 5.71 32.31 47.39
CA SER A 183 5.26 32.30 48.77
C SER A 183 5.48 33.69 49.39
N HIS A 184 4.39 34.32 49.83
CA HIS A 184 4.44 35.42 50.78
C HIS A 184 5.08 34.93 52.09
N GLN A 185 6.28 35.42 52.40
CA GLN A 185 6.73 35.48 53.78
C GLN A 185 6.48 36.89 54.30
N ASN A 186 5.51 36.93 55.21
CA ASN A 186 5.13 38.10 55.99
C ASN A 186 6.27 38.53 56.93
N ALA A 187 6.28 39.84 57.15
CA ALA A 187 7.10 40.58 58.09
C ALA A 187 7.18 39.93 59.48
N CYS A 188 8.40 39.85 60.03
CA CYS A 188 8.61 39.81 61.47
C CYS A 188 9.30 41.11 61.88
N CYS A 189 8.63 41.82 62.79
CA CYS A 189 9.09 43.04 63.42
C CYS A 189 10.44 42.85 64.11
N GLN A 190 11.37 43.76 63.90
CA GLN A 190 12.36 44.11 64.92
C GLN A 190 12.12 45.54 65.35
N SER A 191 11.51 45.68 66.52
CA SER A 191 11.68 46.83 67.39
C SER A 191 11.88 46.32 68.80
N SER A 192 13.02 46.68 69.41
CA SER A 192 13.17 47.11 70.81
C SER A 192 14.58 46.80 71.32
N ARG A 193 15.35 47.88 71.50
CA ARG A 193 16.35 48.16 72.56
C ARG A 193 17.56 47.25 72.71
#